data_AF-A0A8H7FPI2-F1
#
_entry.id   AF-A0A8H7FPI2-F1
#
_cell.length_a   1.000
_cell.length_b   1.000
_cell.length_c   1.000
_cell.angle_alpha   90.00
_cell.angle_beta   90.00
_cell.angle_gamma   90.00
#
_symmetry.space_group_name_H-M   'P 1'
#
loop_
_entity.id
_entity.type
_entity.pdbx_description
1 polymer ?
#
loop_
_entity_poly.entity_id
_entity_poly.type
_entity_poly.pdbx_seq_one_letter_code
_entity_poly.pdbx_strand_id
1 'polypeptide(L)'
;MDTALAIDNHIKEEDYAEAVRIADAAFNNQHTIASTPGGLAPSVSKVQIVELLCTGKKWDPNDNSAARNLPGLINHFKYGDTQPAIVVAVGPEWVKVAAYSDEFDAIVVLGFPTEAVDLVAPYRQRPTIGTRLITVCQFAGRCTCTTVDHPARQGVQSDITMGPATYDRWYNFHPLVAQFLTDDSQSPVWDQRIAVMEESIWDNVWAGWLAWKDRHDRLRTSTSSPSNQSQKGKNKTKEPPKSKEVKRLEAFADAIRACINTPAKEKDKDAKGGCFCQGKYLRNIAFNVISPPEPRYLAAREHALSLYIPLCLSQTPTLRATILARVEDQINSQLEKEEKAREDAVEEARRAAGAFPTLAGSPGSGPGTPTHLAQSQRPLVPIQPQPQTHKVLSLNSKTKKVMISSYTKTPSPSSSRPISRAESADFEPEPTRVPRPRGEVEFVGKLDTTRPWANLRDGDNVVRYFPPPKVVVQVEGTGEGEERKKSRRNRSGKKKEKENREAAAEGEKEVSTVGLSGPSTT
;
A
#
# COMPACT_ATOMS: atom_id res chain seq x y z
N MET A 1 17.35 -20.01 12.22
CA MET A 1 16.94 -18.66 11.75
C MET A 1 17.68 -17.67 12.64
N ASP A 2 19.01 -17.71 12.57
CA ASP A 2 19.86 -17.18 13.64
C ASP A 2 20.56 -15.87 13.25
N THR A 3 20.15 -15.29 12.12
CA THR A 3 20.31 -13.87 11.84
C THR A 3 19.27 -13.08 12.65
N ALA A 4 19.30 -13.25 13.97
CA ALA A 4 19.00 -12.13 14.85
C ALA A 4 20.06 -11.08 14.54
N LEU A 5 19.73 -10.16 13.63
CA LEU A 5 20.54 -8.96 13.42
C LEU A 5 20.75 -8.35 14.80
N ALA A 6 22.01 -8.29 15.24
CA ALA A 6 22.41 -7.50 16.39
C ALA A 6 22.22 -6.02 16.00
N ILE A 7 20.97 -5.59 16.05
CA ILE A 7 20.60 -4.18 16.01
C ILE A 7 21.03 -3.65 17.38
N ASP A 8 22.30 -3.26 17.47
CA ASP A 8 22.77 -2.45 18.59
C ASP A 8 21.78 -1.28 18.73
N ASN A 9 21.19 -1.13 19.91
CA ASN A 9 20.24 -0.05 20.18
C ASN A 9 21.01 1.28 20.16
N HIS A 10 21.02 1.96 19.01
CA HIS A 10 21.80 3.19 18.78
C HIS A 10 21.22 4.43 19.48
N ILE A 11 19.94 4.38 19.87
CA ILE A 11 19.27 5.37 20.72
C ILE A 11 19.34 4.86 22.16
N LYS A 12 19.94 5.64 23.06
CA LYS A 12 19.96 5.32 24.50
C LYS A 12 18.64 5.71 25.15
N GLU A 13 18.33 5.11 26.29
CA GLU A 13 17.16 5.46 27.10
C GLU A 13 17.19 6.94 27.54
N GLU A 14 18.38 7.48 27.83
CA GLU A 14 18.62 8.90 28.12
C GLU A 14 18.25 9.82 26.95
N ASP A 15 18.68 9.47 25.73
CA ASP A 15 18.38 10.23 24.50
C ASP A 15 16.86 10.25 24.22
N TYR A 16 16.20 9.12 24.47
CA TYR A 16 14.74 9.00 24.34
C TYR A 16 14.00 9.83 25.39
N ALA A 17 14.41 9.78 26.67
CA ALA A 17 13.80 10.56 27.74
C ALA A 17 13.92 12.08 27.49
N GLU A 18 15.07 12.54 27.01
CA GLU A 18 15.25 13.94 26.60
C GLU A 18 14.39 14.29 25.38
N ALA A 19 14.29 13.40 24.39
CA ALA A 19 13.41 13.60 23.23
C ALA A 19 11.92 13.69 23.62
N VAL A 20 11.47 12.90 24.62
CA VAL A 20 10.12 13.01 25.19
C VAL A 20 9.93 14.39 25.85
N ARG A 21 10.90 14.85 26.64
CA ARG A 21 10.86 16.17 27.29
C ARG A 21 10.77 17.31 26.28
N ILE A 22 11.52 17.23 25.19
CA ILE A 22 11.48 18.21 24.08
C ILE A 22 10.13 18.16 23.36
N ALA A 23 9.58 16.97 23.08
CA ALA A 23 8.29 16.80 22.44
C ALA A 23 7.14 17.45 23.24
N ASP A 24 7.11 17.21 24.56
CA ASP A 24 6.08 17.75 25.45
C ASP A 24 6.21 19.27 25.64
N ALA A 25 7.43 19.82 25.63
CA ALA A 25 7.65 21.26 25.63
C ALA A 25 7.17 21.93 24.32
N ALA A 26 7.43 21.29 23.17
CA ALA A 26 7.11 21.82 21.84
C ALA A 26 5.60 21.82 21.51
N PHE A 27 4.81 20.93 22.13
CA PHE A 27 3.37 20.84 21.89
C PHE A 27 2.55 22.02 22.44
N ASN A 28 3.14 22.90 23.28
CA ASN A 28 2.44 24.08 23.82
C ASN A 28 1.99 25.14 22.77
N ASN A 29 2.28 24.93 21.48
CA ASN A 29 1.73 25.74 20.39
C ASN A 29 0.27 25.35 20.09
N GLN A 30 -0.67 26.10 20.69
CA GLN A 30 -2.13 25.89 20.71
C GLN A 30 -2.87 25.88 19.33
N HIS A 31 -2.16 25.93 18.21
CA HIS A 31 -2.76 26.18 16.90
C HIS A 31 -3.27 24.93 16.16
N THR A 32 -2.97 23.73 16.65
CA THR A 32 -3.37 22.46 16.02
C THR A 32 -3.75 21.43 17.07
N ILE A 33 -5.02 21.05 17.13
CA ILE A 33 -5.54 19.99 17.99
C ILE A 33 -6.05 18.87 17.09
N ALA A 34 -5.56 17.65 17.27
CA ALA A 34 -6.08 16.46 16.61
C ALA A 34 -7.52 16.16 17.07
N SER A 35 -8.37 15.74 16.13
CA SER A 35 -9.75 15.30 16.42
C SER A 35 -9.77 14.12 17.38
N THR A 36 -8.86 13.17 17.19
CA THR A 36 -8.62 12.02 18.06
C THR A 36 -7.11 11.88 18.29
N PRO A 37 -6.53 12.48 19.34
CA PRO A 37 -5.08 12.45 19.55
C PRO A 37 -4.55 11.02 19.73
N GLY A 38 -3.39 10.74 19.13
CA GLY A 38 -2.75 9.43 19.17
C GLY A 38 -2.54 8.92 20.58
N GLY A 39 -1.97 9.73 21.49
CA GLY A 39 -1.73 9.33 22.88
C GLY A 39 -0.89 8.06 23.04
N LEU A 40 -0.06 7.72 22.06
CA LEU A 40 0.77 6.51 22.04
C LEU A 40 2.24 6.83 22.35
N ALA A 41 2.96 5.83 22.86
CA ALA A 41 4.41 5.92 23.04
C ALA A 41 5.14 5.14 21.93
N PRO A 42 6.02 5.79 21.13
CA PRO A 42 6.81 5.06 20.13
C PRO A 42 7.79 4.09 20.79
N SER A 43 7.91 2.91 20.19
CA SER A 43 8.97 1.96 20.48
C SER A 43 10.26 2.42 19.83
N VAL A 44 11.30 2.62 20.64
CA VAL A 44 12.66 2.85 20.15
C VAL A 44 13.12 1.70 19.26
N SER A 45 12.87 0.45 19.66
CA SER A 45 13.34 -0.75 18.97
C SER A 45 12.64 -0.94 17.61
N LYS A 46 11.30 -0.85 17.57
CA LYS A 46 10.53 -0.98 16.34
C LYS A 46 10.76 0.17 15.37
N VAL A 47 10.89 1.41 15.87
CA VAL A 47 11.24 2.58 15.03
C VAL A 47 12.58 2.35 14.34
N GLN A 48 13.61 1.87 15.06
CA GLN A 48 14.90 1.53 14.46
C GLN A 48 14.79 0.41 13.41
N ILE A 49 14.03 -0.66 13.69
CA ILE A 49 13.82 -1.78 12.76
C ILE A 49 13.12 -1.30 11.48
N VAL A 50 12.02 -0.56 11.60
CA VAL A 50 11.24 -0.08 10.46
C VAL A 50 12.04 0.93 9.64
N GLU A 51 12.70 1.90 10.26
CA GLU A 51 13.55 2.88 9.55
C GLU A 51 14.68 2.17 8.80
N LEU A 52 15.44 1.31 9.48
CA LEU A 52 16.58 0.59 8.89
C LEU A 52 16.19 -0.23 7.67
N LEU A 53 15.07 -0.96 7.74
CA LEU A 53 14.65 -1.84 6.66
C LEU A 53 13.88 -1.11 5.56
N CYS A 54 13.16 -0.02 5.87
CA CYS A 54 12.44 0.77 4.85
C CYS A 54 13.36 1.72 4.07
N THR A 55 14.31 2.38 4.74
CA THR A 55 15.17 3.42 4.12
C THR A 55 16.61 2.97 3.87
N GLY A 56 17.03 1.85 4.47
CA GLY A 56 18.42 1.40 4.44
C GLY A 56 19.36 2.21 5.34
N LYS A 57 18.83 3.12 6.16
CA LYS A 57 19.61 3.98 7.06
C LYS A 57 19.46 3.52 8.50
N LYS A 58 20.57 3.39 9.22
CA LYS A 58 20.53 3.37 10.69
C LYS A 58 20.12 4.74 11.21
N TRP A 59 19.39 4.75 12.31
CA TRP A 59 19.19 5.97 13.09
C TRP A 59 20.53 6.40 13.69
N ASP A 60 20.96 7.62 13.42
CA ASP A 60 22.17 8.21 13.99
C ASP A 60 21.78 9.49 14.75
N PRO A 61 21.88 9.53 16.09
CA PRO A 61 21.56 10.74 16.86
C PRO A 61 22.49 11.93 16.57
N ASN A 62 23.61 11.73 15.87
CA ASN A 62 24.50 12.81 15.42
C ASN A 62 24.06 13.41 14.07
N ASP A 63 23.18 12.75 13.31
CA ASP A 63 22.52 13.39 12.18
C ASP A 63 21.53 14.42 12.74
N ASN A 64 21.85 15.71 12.55
CA ASN A 64 21.02 16.84 12.99
C ASN A 64 19.56 16.76 12.52
N SER A 65 19.26 15.99 11.48
CA SER A 65 17.88 15.67 11.11
C SER A 65 17.27 14.63 12.04
N ALA A 66 17.89 13.46 12.22
CA ALA A 66 17.43 12.43 13.14
C ALA A 66 17.26 12.95 14.57
N ALA A 67 18.23 13.71 15.09
CA ALA A 67 18.13 14.34 16.42
C ALA A 67 16.87 15.20 16.60
N ARG A 68 16.43 15.90 15.55
CA ARG A 68 15.18 16.69 15.53
C ARG A 68 13.95 15.83 15.25
N ASN A 69 14.12 14.75 14.50
CA ASN A 69 13.03 13.85 14.10
C ASN A 69 12.51 13.01 15.28
N LEU A 70 13.31 12.60 16.28
CA LEU A 70 12.80 11.79 17.41
C LEU A 70 11.78 12.55 18.28
N PRO A 71 12.03 13.80 18.74
CA PRO A 71 11.00 14.60 19.40
C PRO A 71 9.78 14.86 18.50
N GLY A 72 10.00 15.07 17.20
CA GLY A 72 8.93 15.21 16.21
C GLY A 72 8.05 13.96 16.11
N LEU A 73 8.66 12.78 16.10
CA LEU A 73 8.01 11.46 16.05
C LEU A 73 7.23 11.16 17.33
N ILE A 74 7.80 11.47 18.50
CA ILE A 74 7.10 11.34 19.79
C ILE A 74 5.90 12.29 19.84
N ASN A 75 6.07 13.54 19.41
CA ASN A 75 4.98 14.51 19.30
C ASN A 75 3.88 13.99 18.33
N HIS A 76 4.28 13.45 17.18
CA HIS A 76 3.38 12.81 16.22
C HIS A 76 2.56 11.68 16.86
N PHE A 77 3.17 10.76 17.60
CA PHE A 77 2.43 9.66 18.25
C PHE A 77 1.57 10.08 19.45
N LYS A 78 1.99 11.11 20.20
CA LYS A 78 1.21 11.64 21.33
C LYS A 78 0.03 12.50 20.88
N TYR A 79 0.22 13.34 19.85
CA TYR A 79 -0.69 14.45 19.57
C TYR A 79 -1.17 14.52 18.11
N GLY A 80 -0.61 13.72 17.20
CA GLY A 80 -1.14 13.55 15.84
C GLY A 80 -2.50 12.86 15.83
N ASP A 81 -3.18 12.89 14.69
CA ASP A 81 -4.58 12.49 14.59
C ASP A 81 -4.76 11.01 14.24
N THR A 82 -5.65 10.32 14.95
CA THR A 82 -5.85 8.88 14.84
C THR A 82 -6.81 8.56 13.69
N GLN A 83 -6.32 7.88 12.66
CA GLN A 83 -7.05 7.59 11.43
C GLN A 83 -7.05 6.08 11.10
N PRO A 84 -8.09 5.57 10.40
CA PRO A 84 -8.19 4.15 10.05
C PRO A 84 -7.22 3.75 8.93
N ALA A 85 -6.70 2.53 9.02
CA ALA A 85 -5.88 1.93 7.99
C ALA A 85 -6.18 0.44 7.82
N ILE A 86 -6.10 -0.09 6.60
CA ILE A 86 -6.38 -1.52 6.31
C ILE A 86 -5.18 -2.15 5.60
N VAL A 87 -4.82 -3.37 5.99
CA VAL A 87 -3.82 -4.17 5.27
C VAL A 87 -4.45 -4.71 3.99
N VAL A 88 -3.95 -4.26 2.84
CA VAL A 88 -4.58 -4.47 1.53
C VAL A 88 -3.84 -5.48 0.65
N ALA A 89 -2.58 -5.77 0.96
CA ALA A 89 -1.84 -6.88 0.36
C ALA A 89 -0.76 -7.40 1.31
N VAL A 90 -0.53 -8.71 1.32
CA VAL A 90 0.58 -9.37 2.00
C VAL A 90 1.29 -10.23 0.97
N GLY A 91 2.55 -9.89 0.67
CA GLY A 91 3.42 -10.64 -0.24
C GLY A 91 4.64 -11.23 0.49
N PRO A 92 5.56 -11.87 -0.25
CA PRO A 92 6.82 -12.36 0.31
C PRO A 92 7.84 -11.22 0.53
N GLU A 93 7.81 -10.18 -0.31
CA GLU A 93 8.71 -9.02 -0.21
C GLU A 93 8.07 -7.84 0.53
N TRP A 94 6.78 -7.57 0.28
CA TRP A 94 6.10 -6.35 0.76
C TRP A 94 4.73 -6.63 1.39
N VAL A 95 4.47 -5.98 2.53
CA VAL A 95 3.14 -5.77 3.10
C VAL A 95 2.67 -4.37 2.70
N LYS A 96 1.40 -4.23 2.32
CA LYS A 96 0.81 -2.95 1.94
C LYS A 96 -0.36 -2.58 2.85
N VAL A 97 -0.38 -1.32 3.27
CA VAL A 97 -1.40 -0.74 4.13
C VAL A 97 -2.00 0.48 3.42
N ALA A 98 -3.31 0.49 3.22
CA ALA A 98 -4.04 1.68 2.80
C ALA A 98 -4.39 2.49 4.06
N ALA A 99 -3.80 3.66 4.22
CA ALA A 99 -4.07 4.59 5.31
C ALA A 99 -5.00 5.70 4.81
N TYR A 100 -6.10 5.96 5.52
CA TYR A 100 -7.05 7.01 5.19
C TYR A 100 -6.70 8.32 5.89
N SER A 101 -7.19 9.43 5.34
CA SER A 101 -7.31 10.70 6.05
C SER A 101 -8.59 11.41 5.61
N ASP A 102 -9.41 11.77 6.59
CA ASP A 102 -10.61 12.59 6.45
C ASP A 102 -10.33 13.98 5.87
N GLU A 103 -9.21 14.62 6.25
CA GLU A 103 -8.79 15.91 5.71
C GLU A 103 -8.75 15.94 4.17
N PHE A 104 -8.20 14.89 3.56
CA PHE A 104 -8.05 14.77 2.12
C PHE A 104 -9.18 13.98 1.47
N ASP A 105 -10.06 13.36 2.27
CA ASP A 105 -11.01 12.33 1.86
C ASP A 105 -10.34 11.29 0.93
N ALA A 106 -9.15 10.84 1.33
CA ALA A 106 -8.24 10.11 0.47
C ALA A 106 -7.53 8.98 1.22
N ILE A 107 -7.10 7.97 0.46
CA ILE A 107 -6.17 6.96 0.95
C ILE A 107 -4.77 7.14 0.33
N VAL A 108 -3.74 6.80 1.11
CA VAL A 108 -2.38 6.57 0.61
C VAL A 108 -1.97 5.13 0.89
N VAL A 109 -1.23 4.52 -0.05
CA VAL A 109 -0.83 3.10 0.05
C VAL A 109 0.63 3.02 0.48
N LEU A 110 0.83 2.75 1.76
CA LEU A 110 2.13 2.52 2.37
C LEU A 110 2.63 1.10 2.03
N GLY A 111 3.93 0.96 1.82
CA GLY A 111 4.58 -0.32 1.55
C GLY A 111 5.73 -0.58 2.51
N PHE A 112 5.66 -1.67 3.26
CA PHE A 112 6.64 -2.08 4.26
C PHE A 112 7.32 -3.38 3.82
N PRO A 113 8.65 -3.53 4.00
CA PRO A 113 9.32 -4.81 3.81
C PRO A 113 8.70 -5.87 4.71
N THR A 114 8.48 -7.07 4.18
CA THR A 114 7.84 -8.16 4.93
C THR A 114 8.69 -8.59 6.14
N GLU A 115 10.01 -8.58 5.98
CA GLU A 115 10.98 -8.79 7.07
C GLU A 115 10.82 -7.77 8.22
N ALA A 116 10.59 -6.50 7.89
CA ALA A 116 10.37 -5.47 8.92
C ALA A 116 9.08 -5.72 9.70
N VAL A 117 7.99 -6.06 9.00
CA VAL A 117 6.71 -6.39 9.64
C VAL A 117 6.81 -7.67 10.48
N ASP A 118 7.50 -8.70 10.01
CA ASP A 118 7.70 -9.95 10.76
C ASP A 118 8.53 -9.77 12.03
N LEU A 119 9.41 -8.76 12.08
CA LEU A 119 10.17 -8.40 13.28
C LEU A 119 9.35 -7.55 14.28
N VAL A 120 8.56 -6.58 13.83
CA VAL A 120 7.81 -5.66 14.73
C VAL A 120 6.39 -6.14 15.09
N ALA A 121 5.84 -7.07 14.32
CA ALA A 121 4.53 -7.70 14.52
C ALA A 121 4.67 -9.24 14.43
N PRO A 122 5.25 -9.88 15.46
CA PRO A 122 5.65 -11.30 15.41
C PRO A 122 4.46 -12.23 15.17
N TYR A 123 4.71 -13.39 14.57
CA TYR A 123 3.75 -14.33 13.93
C TYR A 123 2.28 -14.38 14.44
N ARG A 124 2.01 -14.30 15.75
CA ARG A 124 0.64 -14.27 16.31
C ARG A 124 -0.14 -12.97 16.05
N GLN A 125 0.58 -11.90 15.71
CA GLN A 125 0.10 -10.55 15.39
C GLN A 125 0.41 -10.16 13.93
N ARG A 126 0.94 -11.09 13.11
CA ARG A 126 1.27 -10.80 11.72
C ARG A 126 -0.01 -10.41 10.97
N PRO A 127 -0.09 -9.19 10.41
CA PRO A 127 -1.31 -8.73 9.75
C PRO A 127 -1.65 -9.55 8.51
N THR A 128 -2.92 -9.91 8.38
CA THR A 128 -3.50 -10.51 7.17
C THR A 128 -4.20 -9.44 6.32
N ILE A 129 -4.52 -9.76 5.06
CA ILE A 129 -5.37 -8.88 4.23
C ILE A 129 -6.73 -8.69 4.93
N GLY A 130 -7.20 -7.44 5.02
CA GLY A 130 -8.38 -7.04 5.77
C GLY A 130 -8.15 -6.73 7.26
N THR A 131 -6.93 -6.92 7.78
CA THR A 131 -6.60 -6.50 9.16
C THR A 131 -6.75 -5.00 9.29
N ARG A 132 -7.58 -4.56 10.24
CA ARG A 132 -7.76 -3.17 10.64
C ARG A 132 -6.56 -2.75 11.49
N LEU A 133 -5.99 -1.60 11.14
CA LEU A 133 -4.86 -0.96 11.79
C LEU A 133 -5.22 0.49 12.09
N ILE A 134 -4.38 1.13 12.89
CA ILE A 134 -4.47 2.55 13.20
C ILE A 134 -3.24 3.23 12.61
N THR A 135 -3.46 4.34 11.93
CA THR A 135 -2.40 5.31 11.64
C THR A 135 -2.55 6.52 12.53
N VAL A 136 -1.42 7.08 12.97
CA VAL A 136 -1.39 8.44 13.50
C VAL A 136 -0.87 9.35 12.40
N CYS A 137 -1.60 10.43 12.12
CA CYS A 137 -1.36 11.33 11.01
C CYS A 137 -0.91 12.70 11.52
N GLN A 138 0.21 13.19 10.99
CA GLN A 138 0.61 14.60 11.14
C GLN A 138 0.43 15.30 9.80
N PHE A 139 -0.05 16.54 9.86
CA PHE A 139 -0.40 17.34 8.70
C PHE A 139 0.58 18.48 8.47
N ALA A 140 0.90 18.74 7.21
CA ALA A 140 1.78 19.84 6.81
C ALA A 140 0.94 21.10 6.53
N GLY A 141 1.13 22.12 7.37
CA GLY A 141 0.35 23.37 7.33
C GLY A 141 0.55 24.15 6.04
N ARG A 142 -0.54 24.55 5.39
CA ARG A 142 -0.48 25.52 4.30
C ARG A 142 0.19 26.78 4.80
N CYS A 143 1.39 27.05 4.31
CA CYS A 143 2.07 28.29 4.64
C CYS A 143 1.28 29.46 4.06
N THR A 144 0.89 30.40 4.91
CA THR A 144 0.28 31.67 4.50
C THR A 144 1.29 32.63 3.86
N CYS A 145 2.58 32.25 3.81
CA CYS A 145 3.63 33.00 3.15
C CYS A 145 3.35 33.14 1.64
N THR A 146 3.18 34.39 1.21
CA THR A 146 2.86 34.77 -0.18
C THR A 146 4.06 34.76 -1.12
N THR A 147 5.26 34.48 -0.61
CA THR A 147 6.50 34.44 -1.39
C THR A 147 6.45 33.35 -2.45
N VAL A 148 6.75 33.73 -3.70
CA VAL A 148 6.49 32.91 -4.90
C VAL A 148 7.23 31.58 -4.87
N ASP A 149 8.42 31.56 -4.25
CA ASP A 149 9.36 30.44 -4.23
C ASP A 149 9.25 29.53 -2.98
N HIS A 150 8.30 29.76 -2.07
CA HIS A 150 8.24 28.95 -0.85
C HIS A 150 7.75 27.51 -1.14
N PRO A 151 8.46 26.45 -0.67
CA PRO A 151 8.11 25.05 -1.02
C PRO A 151 6.71 24.62 -0.57
N ALA A 152 6.09 25.29 0.40
CA ALA A 152 4.69 25.06 0.77
C ALA A 152 3.67 25.43 -0.34
N ARG A 153 4.09 26.11 -1.43
CA ARG A 153 3.29 26.24 -2.66
C ARG A 153 3.24 24.98 -3.52
N GLN A 154 3.96 23.91 -3.18
CA GLN A 154 3.96 22.67 -3.98
C GLN A 154 2.59 21.96 -4.04
N GLY A 155 1.61 22.42 -3.26
CA GLY A 155 0.24 21.91 -3.29
C GLY A 155 0.16 20.50 -2.71
N VAL A 156 -0.92 19.80 -3.03
CA VAL A 156 -1.10 18.40 -2.66
C VAL A 156 -0.13 17.53 -3.47
N GLN A 157 0.54 16.58 -2.81
CA GLN A 157 1.47 15.67 -3.47
C GLN A 157 0.78 14.93 -4.61
N SER A 158 1.47 14.79 -5.75
CA SER A 158 0.85 14.33 -7.01
C SER A 158 0.33 12.88 -7.00
N ASP A 159 0.70 12.09 -6.00
CA ASP A 159 0.23 10.73 -5.74
C ASP A 159 -1.00 10.68 -4.81
N ILE A 160 -1.35 11.78 -4.13
CA ILE A 160 -2.58 11.95 -3.36
C ILE A 160 -3.67 12.49 -4.31
N THR A 161 -4.73 11.70 -4.49
CA THR A 161 -5.96 12.17 -5.18
C THR A 161 -6.96 12.59 -4.11
N MET A 162 -7.25 13.88 -3.98
CA MET A 162 -8.26 14.37 -3.03
C MET A 162 -9.64 13.81 -3.35
N GLY A 163 -10.38 13.42 -2.32
CA GLY A 163 -11.78 13.03 -2.42
C GLY A 163 -12.75 14.22 -2.42
N PRO A 164 -14.04 13.96 -2.70
CA PRO A 164 -15.08 14.99 -2.73
C PRO A 164 -15.33 15.69 -1.38
N ALA A 165 -14.97 15.08 -0.24
CA ALA A 165 -15.19 15.64 1.10
C ALA A 165 -13.94 16.27 1.75
N THR A 166 -12.91 16.62 0.97
CA THR A 166 -11.69 17.26 1.49
C THR A 166 -11.95 18.62 2.14
N TYR A 167 -11.23 18.93 3.22
CA TYR A 167 -11.33 20.17 3.99
C TYR A 167 -10.35 21.28 3.55
N ASP A 168 -9.36 20.95 2.71
CA ASP A 168 -8.42 21.89 2.06
C ASP A 168 -7.58 22.78 3.03
N ARG A 169 -7.42 22.39 4.30
CA ARG A 169 -6.65 23.10 5.34
C ARG A 169 -5.17 22.75 5.26
N TRP A 170 -4.88 21.48 5.03
CA TRP A 170 -3.53 20.92 4.97
C TRP A 170 -3.11 20.65 3.52
N TYR A 171 -1.81 20.66 3.21
CA TYR A 171 -1.32 20.35 1.84
C TYR A 171 -0.69 18.96 1.73
N ASN A 172 -0.30 18.35 2.85
CA ASN A 172 0.20 16.98 2.86
C ASN A 172 -0.06 16.34 4.22
N PHE A 173 0.00 15.00 4.30
CA PHE A 173 -0.01 14.27 5.56
C PHE A 173 1.00 13.12 5.57
N HIS A 174 1.42 12.74 6.76
CA HIS A 174 2.34 11.63 6.98
C HIS A 174 1.67 10.61 7.92
N PRO A 175 1.10 9.51 7.39
CA PRO A 175 0.49 8.47 8.22
C PRO A 175 1.53 7.47 8.70
N LEU A 176 1.61 7.30 10.03
CA LEU A 176 2.48 6.35 10.70
C LEU A 176 1.65 5.20 11.27
N VAL A 177 1.93 3.95 10.88
CA VAL A 177 1.19 2.78 11.36
C VAL A 177 1.56 2.49 12.81
N ALA A 178 0.62 2.74 13.72
CA ALA A 178 0.82 2.66 15.17
C ALA A 178 1.32 1.28 15.62
N GLN A 179 0.67 0.21 15.15
CA GLN A 179 0.99 -1.17 15.53
C GLN A 179 2.42 -1.59 15.13
N PHE A 180 3.01 -0.94 14.12
CA PHE A 180 4.38 -1.24 13.64
C PHE A 180 5.46 -0.44 14.37
N LEU A 181 5.09 0.61 15.12
CA LEU A 181 6.02 1.61 15.64
C LEU A 181 5.88 1.88 17.14
N THR A 182 4.91 1.27 17.82
CA THR A 182 4.67 1.41 19.27
C THR A 182 4.83 0.06 19.98
N ASP A 183 5.39 0.06 21.19
CA ASP A 183 5.70 -1.16 21.98
C ASP A 183 4.63 -1.52 23.00
N ASP A 184 3.53 -0.76 23.01
CA ASP A 184 2.48 -0.89 24.00
C ASP A 184 1.97 -2.33 24.10
N SER A 185 1.97 -2.87 25.31
CA SER A 185 1.29 -4.14 25.64
C SER A 185 -0.25 -3.99 25.62
N GLN A 186 -0.76 -2.93 25.00
CA GLN A 186 -2.11 -2.42 25.11
C GLN A 186 -2.99 -2.78 23.91
N SER A 187 -3.11 -4.09 23.60
CA SER A 187 -4.17 -4.60 22.72
C SER A 187 -5.51 -3.88 22.93
N PRO A 188 -5.99 -3.71 24.19
CA PRO A 188 -7.29 -3.09 24.44
C PRO A 188 -7.43 -1.66 23.92
N VAL A 189 -6.37 -0.86 23.86
CA VAL A 189 -6.47 0.54 23.43
C VAL A 189 -6.62 0.67 21.92
N TRP A 190 -5.93 -0.17 21.13
CA TRP A 190 -6.19 -0.20 19.68
C TRP A 190 -7.54 -0.85 19.38
N ASP A 191 -7.90 -1.92 20.08
CA ASP A 191 -9.19 -2.59 19.91
C ASP A 191 -10.35 -1.63 20.23
N GLN A 192 -10.24 -0.84 21.29
CA GLN A 192 -11.20 0.24 21.64
C GLN A 192 -11.24 1.34 20.57
N ARG A 193 -10.10 1.84 20.11
CA ARG A 193 -10.05 2.90 19.08
C ARG A 193 -10.61 2.41 17.73
N ILE A 194 -10.30 1.18 17.32
CA ILE A 194 -10.86 0.56 16.11
C ILE A 194 -12.38 0.41 16.25
N ALA A 195 -12.88 0.04 17.43
CA ALA A 195 -14.31 -0.12 17.70
C ALA A 195 -15.10 1.21 17.80
N VAL A 196 -14.42 2.35 18.02
CA VAL A 196 -15.04 3.69 18.03
C VAL A 196 -15.15 4.29 16.62
N MET A 197 -14.32 3.84 15.66
CA MET A 197 -14.38 4.29 14.27
C MET A 197 -15.61 3.70 13.54
N GLU A 198 -16.36 4.56 12.84
CA GLU A 198 -17.58 4.16 12.13
C GLU A 198 -17.30 3.13 11.02
N GLU A 199 -18.16 2.10 10.90
CA GLU A 199 -18.02 1.01 9.93
C GLU A 199 -17.93 1.52 8.48
N SER A 200 -18.68 2.57 8.14
CA SER A 200 -18.67 3.19 6.82
C SER A 200 -17.29 3.74 6.40
N ILE A 201 -16.46 4.18 7.36
CA ILE A 201 -15.12 4.68 7.06
C ILE A 201 -14.22 3.52 6.66
N TRP A 202 -14.33 2.36 7.31
CA TRP A 202 -13.58 1.15 6.93
C TRP A 202 -13.95 0.68 5.52
N ASP A 203 -15.25 0.70 5.17
CA ASP A 203 -15.72 0.44 3.80
C ASP A 203 -15.16 1.45 2.80
N ASN A 204 -15.10 2.74 3.14
CA ASN A 204 -14.50 3.78 2.31
C ASN A 204 -13.00 3.56 2.09
N VAL A 205 -12.23 3.16 3.12
CA VAL A 205 -10.80 2.82 2.97
C VAL A 205 -10.63 1.66 1.98
N TRP A 206 -11.46 0.63 2.09
CA TRP A 206 -11.40 -0.54 1.22
C TRP A 206 -11.83 -0.23 -0.22
N ALA A 207 -12.92 0.52 -0.41
CA ALA A 207 -13.38 0.98 -1.72
C ALA A 207 -12.35 1.89 -2.40
N GLY A 208 -11.75 2.82 -1.64
CA GLY A 208 -10.65 3.68 -2.10
C GLY A 208 -9.45 2.86 -2.57
N TRP A 209 -9.09 1.80 -1.86
CA TRP A 209 -8.04 0.86 -2.28
C TRP A 209 -8.39 0.14 -3.58
N LEU A 210 -9.61 -0.39 -3.72
CA LEU A 210 -10.02 -1.08 -4.95
C LEU A 210 -9.98 -0.14 -6.16
N ALA A 211 -10.43 1.10 -5.99
CA ALA A 211 -10.37 2.14 -7.02
C ALA A 211 -8.92 2.55 -7.37
N TRP A 212 -8.03 2.69 -6.37
CA TRP A 212 -6.61 2.94 -6.58
C TRP A 212 -5.94 1.80 -7.35
N LYS A 213 -6.22 0.55 -6.94
CA LYS A 213 -5.66 -0.66 -7.53
C LYS A 213 -6.05 -0.81 -8.99
N ASP A 214 -7.34 -0.65 -9.33
CA ASP A 214 -7.82 -0.71 -10.71
C ASP A 214 -7.14 0.32 -11.60
N ARG A 215 -6.99 1.59 -11.15
CA ARG A 215 -6.23 2.61 -11.87
C ARG A 215 -4.77 2.18 -12.08
N HIS A 216 -4.11 1.67 -11.05
CA HIS A 216 -2.68 1.33 -11.11
C HIS A 216 -2.41 0.04 -11.92
N ASP A 217 -3.31 -0.94 -11.91
CA ASP A 217 -3.17 -2.17 -12.70
C ASP A 217 -3.39 -1.89 -14.20
N ARG A 218 -4.35 -1.03 -14.56
CA ARG A 218 -4.54 -0.54 -15.95
C ARG A 218 -3.25 0.10 -16.50
N LEU A 219 -2.62 0.97 -15.71
CA LEU A 219 -1.34 1.64 -16.05
C LEU A 219 -0.15 0.67 -16.18
N ARG A 220 -0.23 -0.54 -15.62
CA ARG A 220 0.78 -1.60 -15.82
C ARG A 220 0.53 -2.41 -17.08
N THR A 221 -0.73 -2.64 -17.44
CA THR A 221 -1.09 -3.39 -18.67
C THR A 221 -0.87 -2.59 -19.95
N SER A 222 -0.95 -1.26 -19.92
CA SER A 222 -0.86 -0.41 -21.12
C SER A 222 0.54 -0.27 -21.73
N THR A 223 1.59 -0.83 -21.11
CA THR A 223 2.98 -0.80 -21.63
C THR A 223 3.40 -2.07 -22.36
N SER A 224 2.46 -2.94 -22.76
CA SER A 224 2.75 -4.00 -23.73
C SER A 224 2.97 -3.39 -25.12
N SER A 225 4.22 -2.97 -25.41
CA SER A 225 4.65 -2.54 -26.73
C SER A 225 4.19 -3.54 -27.80
N PRO A 226 3.67 -3.09 -28.95
CA PRO A 226 3.19 -4.01 -29.99
C PRO A 226 4.34 -4.94 -30.40
N SER A 227 4.14 -6.24 -30.19
CA SER A 227 5.17 -7.23 -30.45
C SER A 227 5.39 -7.33 -31.96
N ASN A 228 6.42 -6.66 -32.48
CA ASN A 228 6.87 -6.83 -33.84
C ASN A 228 7.17 -8.32 -34.08
N GLN A 229 6.29 -9.00 -34.81
CA GLN A 229 6.47 -10.40 -35.20
C GLN A 229 7.64 -10.46 -36.19
N SER A 230 8.84 -10.75 -35.68
CA SER A 230 10.02 -10.88 -36.53
C SER A 230 9.85 -12.07 -37.47
N GLN A 231 9.98 -11.79 -38.77
CA GLN A 231 9.81 -12.80 -39.80
C GLN A 231 10.91 -13.87 -39.71
N LYS A 232 10.51 -15.12 -39.96
CA LYS A 232 11.29 -16.33 -39.67
C LYS A 232 12.38 -16.59 -40.71
N GLY A 233 13.50 -15.87 -40.59
CA GLY A 233 14.69 -16.00 -41.44
C GLY A 233 15.59 -17.21 -41.10
N LYS A 234 16.28 -17.75 -42.12
CA LYS A 234 17.11 -18.97 -42.09
C LYS A 234 18.30 -18.93 -41.11
N ASN A 235 18.58 -20.10 -40.51
CA ASN A 235 19.86 -20.60 -39.99
C ASN A 235 21.01 -19.58 -39.85
N LYS A 236 21.02 -18.84 -38.74
CA LYS A 236 22.28 -18.53 -38.04
C LYS A 236 22.45 -19.52 -36.88
N THR A 237 23.70 -19.88 -36.60
CA THR A 237 24.10 -20.67 -35.42
C THR A 237 23.46 -20.02 -34.19
N LYS A 238 22.62 -20.76 -33.45
CA LYS A 238 21.93 -20.20 -32.29
C LYS A 238 22.92 -20.03 -31.14
N GLU A 239 23.42 -18.82 -30.97
CA GLU A 239 23.90 -18.36 -29.67
C GLU A 239 22.80 -18.61 -28.62
N PRO A 240 23.18 -19.01 -27.38
CA PRO A 240 22.22 -19.18 -26.30
C PRO A 240 21.49 -17.84 -26.07
N PRO A 241 20.16 -17.85 -25.87
CA PRO A 241 19.39 -16.62 -25.74
C PRO A 241 19.76 -15.91 -24.43
N LYS A 242 20.38 -14.72 -24.53
CA LYS A 242 20.66 -13.81 -23.40
C LYS A 242 19.47 -13.72 -22.44
N SER A 243 19.73 -13.66 -21.13
CA SER A 243 18.66 -13.54 -20.14
C SER A 243 17.77 -12.31 -20.34
N LYS A 244 16.61 -12.32 -19.67
CA LYS A 244 15.70 -11.19 -19.61
C LYS A 244 16.35 -9.95 -18.97
N GLU A 245 17.30 -10.16 -18.06
CA GLU A 245 17.95 -9.07 -17.31
C GLU A 245 19.03 -8.38 -18.15
N VAL A 246 19.89 -9.14 -18.84
CA VAL A 246 20.85 -8.57 -19.79
C VAL A 246 20.12 -7.75 -20.86
N LYS A 247 19.03 -8.27 -21.43
CA LYS A 247 18.18 -7.52 -22.39
C LYS A 247 17.58 -6.22 -21.81
N ARG A 248 17.26 -6.21 -20.51
CA ARG A 248 16.73 -5.02 -19.81
C ARG A 248 17.82 -3.96 -19.66
N LEU A 249 19.03 -4.37 -19.29
CA LEU A 249 20.19 -3.49 -19.13
C LEU A 249 20.69 -2.97 -20.48
N GLU A 250 20.76 -3.82 -21.53
CA GLU A 250 21.12 -3.42 -22.89
C GLU A 250 20.15 -2.35 -23.43
N ALA A 251 18.84 -2.56 -23.31
CA ALA A 251 17.84 -1.58 -23.72
C ALA A 251 17.93 -0.25 -22.94
N PHE A 252 18.37 -0.29 -21.67
CA PHE A 252 18.59 0.90 -20.86
C PHE A 252 19.88 1.64 -21.26
N ALA A 253 20.97 0.92 -21.54
CA ALA A 253 22.20 1.48 -22.08
C ALA A 253 21.95 2.15 -23.44
N ASP A 254 21.20 1.51 -24.34
CA ASP A 254 20.84 2.07 -25.64
C ASP A 254 19.97 3.33 -25.52
N ALA A 255 19.06 3.39 -24.56
CA ALA A 255 18.30 4.61 -24.26
C ALA A 255 19.21 5.75 -23.77
N ILE A 256 20.21 5.46 -22.94
CA ILE A 256 21.21 6.45 -22.50
C ILE A 256 22.08 6.91 -23.67
N ARG A 257 22.59 5.98 -24.49
CA ARG A 257 23.38 6.28 -25.71
C ARG A 257 22.58 7.14 -26.68
N ALA A 258 21.31 6.84 -26.91
CA ALA A 258 20.41 7.67 -27.71
C ALA A 258 20.29 9.09 -27.13
N CYS A 259 20.16 9.23 -25.80
CA CYS A 259 20.09 10.52 -25.13
C CYS A 259 21.42 11.30 -25.08
N ILE A 260 22.57 10.65 -25.32
CA ILE A 260 23.88 11.29 -25.49
C ILE A 260 24.07 11.73 -26.95
N ASN A 261 23.69 10.87 -27.90
CA ASN A 261 23.97 11.04 -29.32
C ASN A 261 22.94 11.92 -30.06
N THR A 262 21.72 12.14 -29.53
CA THR A 262 20.83 13.17 -30.07
C THR A 262 21.34 14.57 -29.71
N PRO A 263 21.82 15.39 -30.67
CA PRO A 263 22.24 16.76 -30.37
C PRO A 263 21.04 17.57 -29.87
N ALA A 264 21.28 18.52 -28.95
CA ALA A 264 20.22 19.29 -28.29
C ALA A 264 19.47 20.30 -29.21
N LYS A 265 19.72 20.28 -30.52
CA LYS A 265 18.94 21.05 -31.49
C LYS A 265 17.63 20.30 -31.77
N GLU A 266 16.51 20.98 -31.55
CA GLU A 266 15.17 20.53 -31.95
C GLU A 266 14.77 19.16 -31.38
N LYS A 267 14.82 19.03 -30.05
CA LYS A 267 13.67 18.40 -29.41
C LYS A 267 12.52 19.39 -29.51
N ASP A 268 11.54 19.06 -30.34
CA ASP A 268 10.23 19.69 -30.31
C ASP A 268 9.79 19.77 -28.85
N LYS A 269 9.66 20.99 -28.34
CA LYS A 269 9.00 21.21 -27.05
C LYS A 269 7.58 20.70 -27.26
N ASP A 270 7.16 19.71 -26.49
CA ASP A 270 5.76 19.30 -26.47
C ASP A 270 4.93 20.57 -26.34
N ALA A 271 4.06 20.83 -27.33
CA ALA A 271 3.29 22.07 -27.41
C ALA A 271 2.38 22.27 -26.19
N LYS A 272 2.20 21.22 -25.37
CA LYS A 272 1.46 21.22 -24.10
C LYS A 272 2.36 21.31 -22.84
N GLY A 273 3.66 21.52 -23.00
CA GLY A 273 4.57 22.01 -21.94
C GLY A 273 5.00 21.00 -20.86
N GLY A 274 4.65 19.72 -20.97
CA GLY A 274 4.93 18.71 -19.94
C GLY A 274 6.03 17.71 -20.29
N CYS A 275 7.19 17.78 -19.62
CA CYS A 275 8.12 16.66 -19.59
C CYS A 275 7.53 15.54 -18.73
N PHE A 276 7.09 14.44 -19.36
CA PHE A 276 6.54 13.25 -18.70
C PHE A 276 7.56 12.52 -17.77
N CYS A 277 8.77 13.05 -17.67
CA CYS A 277 9.90 12.55 -16.90
C CYS A 277 9.79 12.77 -15.38
N GLN A 278 8.93 13.69 -14.93
CA GLN A 278 8.83 14.05 -13.50
C GLN A 278 8.10 13.02 -12.62
N GLY A 279 7.37 12.06 -13.21
CA GLY A 279 6.43 11.20 -12.46
C GLY A 279 6.93 9.82 -11.99
N LYS A 280 8.24 9.48 -12.04
CA LYS A 280 8.65 8.08 -11.76
C LYS A 280 10.02 7.78 -11.12
N TYR A 281 10.78 8.77 -10.66
CA TYR A 281 12.03 8.52 -9.91
C TYR A 281 12.23 9.46 -8.72
N LEU A 282 11.45 9.22 -7.66
CA LEU A 282 11.87 9.52 -6.28
C LEU A 282 12.21 8.21 -5.57
N ARG A 283 13.38 7.66 -5.89
CA ARG A 283 14.03 6.64 -5.06
C ARG A 283 15.18 7.34 -4.34
N ASN A 284 15.13 7.36 -3.01
CA ASN A 284 16.13 7.97 -2.12
C ASN A 284 16.27 9.49 -2.20
N ILE A 285 15.20 10.23 -1.89
CA ILE A 285 15.38 11.44 -1.09
C ILE A 285 14.78 11.15 0.29
N ALA A 286 15.66 10.98 1.28
CA ALA A 286 15.27 11.11 2.67
C ALA A 286 14.95 12.59 2.91
N PHE A 287 13.67 12.95 2.80
CA PHE A 287 13.23 14.30 3.10
C PHE A 287 13.17 14.47 4.61
N ASN A 288 14.20 15.13 5.14
CA ASN A 288 14.20 15.68 6.48
C ASN A 288 13.12 16.77 6.54
N VAL A 289 12.19 16.67 7.47
CA VAL A 289 11.08 17.63 7.63
C VAL A 289 11.17 18.28 9.02
N ILE A 290 10.62 19.50 9.13
CA ILE A 290 10.41 20.26 10.37
C ILE A 290 11.69 20.84 11.01
N SER A 291 12.10 22.01 10.50
CA SER A 291 12.62 23.06 11.38
C SER A 291 11.42 23.93 11.80
N PRO A 292 11.23 24.26 13.10
CA PRO A 292 10.11 25.08 13.54
C PRO A 292 10.24 26.53 13.08
N PRO A 293 9.14 27.27 12.92
CA PRO A 293 9.18 28.70 12.63
C PRO A 293 9.35 29.53 13.92
N GLU A 294 10.58 29.97 14.20
CA GLU A 294 10.79 31.08 15.16
C GLU A 294 10.96 32.43 14.42
N PRO A 295 10.33 33.52 14.90
CA PRO A 295 10.44 34.83 14.28
C PRO A 295 11.58 35.64 14.93
N ARG A 296 12.76 35.71 14.30
CA ARG A 296 13.80 36.69 14.66
C ARG A 296 14.41 37.36 13.43
N TYR A 297 14.05 38.63 13.25
CA TYR A 297 14.83 39.56 12.45
C TYR A 297 16.19 39.82 13.11
N LEU A 298 17.27 39.69 12.35
CA LEU A 298 18.47 40.54 12.42
C LEU A 298 19.31 40.32 11.14
N ALA A 299 20.11 41.32 10.76
CA ALA A 299 20.51 41.53 9.35
C ALA A 299 21.91 40.99 8.97
N ALA A 300 22.07 40.75 7.65
CA ALA A 300 23.30 40.39 6.94
C ALA A 300 23.89 38.99 7.28
N ARG A 301 24.57 38.28 6.37
CA ARG A 301 25.21 38.69 5.12
C ARG A 301 25.26 37.55 4.09
N GLU A 302 25.17 37.92 2.81
CA GLU A 302 25.52 37.20 1.58
C GLU A 302 26.06 35.76 1.70
N HIS A 303 25.28 34.78 1.22
CA HIS A 303 25.80 33.73 0.32
C HIS A 303 24.65 33.14 -0.52
N ALA A 304 24.62 33.50 -1.80
CA ALA A 304 23.65 32.95 -2.73
C ALA A 304 24.06 31.53 -3.15
N LEU A 305 23.31 30.52 -2.69
CA LEU A 305 23.33 29.18 -3.28
C LEU A 305 21.96 28.83 -3.85
N SER A 306 21.84 29.09 -5.15
CA SER A 306 20.74 28.61 -5.98
C SER A 306 20.72 27.08 -6.00
N LEU A 307 19.86 26.48 -5.18
CA LEU A 307 19.56 25.05 -5.19
C LEU A 307 18.24 24.76 -5.92
N TYR A 308 18.09 25.33 -7.12
CA TYR A 308 17.29 24.69 -8.15
C TYR A 308 17.99 23.39 -8.55
N ILE A 309 17.36 22.23 -8.30
CA ILE A 309 17.83 20.92 -8.79
C ILE A 309 16.93 20.45 -9.95
N PRO A 310 17.17 20.89 -11.20
CA PRO A 310 16.47 20.38 -12.38
C PRO A 310 17.08 19.04 -12.82
N LEU A 311 16.92 18.00 -11.99
CA LEU A 311 17.48 16.65 -12.18
C LEU A 311 17.10 16.00 -13.54
N CYS A 312 16.04 16.48 -14.19
CA CYS A 312 15.61 16.03 -15.53
C CYS A 312 16.20 16.82 -16.71
N LEU A 313 16.81 17.99 -16.49
CA LEU A 313 17.33 18.87 -17.56
C LEU A 313 18.85 19.13 -17.48
N SER A 314 19.47 18.99 -16.31
CA SER A 314 20.89 19.30 -16.10
C SER A 314 21.79 18.09 -15.75
N GLN A 315 21.42 16.86 -16.15
CA GLN A 315 22.42 15.77 -16.15
C GLN A 315 23.52 16.11 -17.15
N THR A 316 24.69 16.50 -16.62
CA THR A 316 25.88 16.84 -17.39
C THR A 316 26.31 15.65 -18.27
N PRO A 317 26.97 15.89 -19.42
CA PRO A 317 27.50 14.81 -20.26
C PRO A 317 28.35 13.82 -19.46
N THR A 318 29.16 14.32 -18.52
CA THR A 318 29.95 13.54 -17.57
C THR A 318 29.09 12.58 -16.74
N LEU A 319 28.00 13.06 -16.10
CA LEU A 319 27.13 12.20 -15.30
C LEU A 319 26.47 11.12 -16.14
N ARG A 320 26.04 11.44 -17.37
CA ARG A 320 25.46 10.44 -18.29
C ARG A 320 26.48 9.37 -18.69
N ALA A 321 27.74 9.76 -18.93
CA ALA A 321 28.82 8.83 -19.20
C ALA A 321 29.12 7.92 -17.98
N THR A 322 29.13 8.45 -16.76
CA THR A 322 29.29 7.65 -15.53
C THR A 322 28.13 6.67 -15.32
N ILE A 323 26.89 7.08 -15.61
CA ILE A 323 25.72 6.17 -15.55
C ILE A 323 25.84 5.07 -16.63
N LEU A 324 26.22 5.43 -17.85
CA LEU A 324 26.39 4.47 -18.95
C LEU A 324 27.47 3.42 -18.60
N ALA A 325 28.65 3.85 -18.15
CA ALA A 325 29.74 2.95 -17.73
C ALA A 325 29.27 1.98 -16.63
N ARG A 326 28.56 2.48 -15.61
CA ARG A 326 28.01 1.63 -14.54
C ARG A 326 26.99 0.61 -15.04
N VAL A 327 26.19 0.94 -16.07
CA VAL A 327 25.25 -0.02 -16.69
C VAL A 327 26.01 -1.05 -17.54
N GLU A 328 27.07 -0.65 -18.23
CA GLU A 328 27.94 -1.54 -19.00
C GLU A 328 28.69 -2.53 -18.08
N ASP A 329 29.19 -2.08 -16.92
CA ASP A 329 29.74 -2.95 -15.87
C ASP A 329 28.71 -3.96 -15.35
N GLN A 330 27.45 -3.53 -15.18
CA GLN A 330 26.36 -4.42 -14.75
C GLN A 330 25.98 -5.45 -15.83
N ILE A 331 26.07 -5.09 -17.12
CA ILE A 331 25.88 -6.03 -18.24
C ILE A 331 27.00 -7.07 -18.22
N ASN A 332 28.26 -6.63 -18.13
CA ASN A 332 29.43 -7.52 -18.11
C ASN A 332 29.37 -8.49 -16.93
N SER A 333 29.10 -7.99 -15.71
CA SER A 333 28.98 -8.84 -14.51
C SER A 333 27.82 -9.84 -14.58
N GLN A 334 26.75 -9.58 -15.35
CA GLN A 334 25.70 -10.58 -15.60
C GLN A 334 26.07 -11.56 -16.70
N LEU A 335 26.77 -11.13 -17.75
CA LEU A 335 27.28 -12.04 -18.78
C LEU A 335 28.30 -13.04 -18.19
N GLU A 336 29.18 -12.60 -17.29
CA GLU A 336 30.10 -13.47 -16.54
C GLU A 336 29.34 -14.50 -15.67
N LYS A 337 28.25 -14.10 -15.02
CA LYS A 337 27.39 -15.02 -14.23
C LYS A 337 26.64 -16.00 -15.12
N GLU A 338 26.12 -15.56 -16.26
CA GLU A 338 25.47 -16.42 -17.26
C GLU A 338 26.47 -17.38 -17.93
N GLU A 339 27.72 -16.97 -18.11
CA GLU A 339 28.81 -17.81 -18.61
C GLU A 339 29.23 -18.86 -17.58
N LYS A 340 29.51 -18.46 -16.34
CA LYS A 340 29.85 -19.40 -15.26
C LYS A 340 28.73 -20.42 -15.03
N ALA A 341 27.48 -19.99 -14.95
CA ALA A 341 26.35 -20.90 -14.79
C ALA A 341 26.19 -21.87 -15.99
N ARG A 342 26.64 -21.47 -17.19
CA ARG A 342 26.66 -22.32 -18.39
C ARG A 342 27.79 -23.36 -18.31
N GLU A 343 28.97 -22.96 -17.84
CA GLU A 343 30.11 -23.86 -17.60
C GLU A 343 29.77 -24.88 -16.51
N ASP A 344 29.25 -24.42 -15.37
CA ASP A 344 28.79 -25.26 -14.26
C ASP A 344 27.74 -26.29 -14.76
N ALA A 345 26.76 -25.87 -15.56
CA ALA A 345 25.75 -26.76 -16.14
C ALA A 345 26.31 -27.75 -17.18
N VAL A 346 27.35 -27.38 -17.93
CA VAL A 346 28.05 -28.28 -18.86
C VAL A 346 28.91 -29.29 -18.10
N GLU A 347 29.58 -28.88 -17.02
CA GLU A 347 30.33 -29.79 -16.16
C GLU A 347 29.39 -30.75 -15.43
N GLU A 348 28.27 -30.28 -14.89
CA GLU A 348 27.24 -31.12 -14.28
C GLU A 348 26.65 -32.10 -15.29
N ALA A 349 26.32 -31.66 -16.52
CA ALA A 349 25.86 -32.56 -17.58
C ALA A 349 26.92 -33.61 -17.96
N ARG A 350 28.20 -33.23 -17.99
CA ARG A 350 29.32 -34.16 -18.25
C ARG A 350 29.51 -35.15 -17.10
N ARG A 351 29.35 -34.70 -15.85
CA ARG A 351 29.41 -35.52 -14.64
C ARG A 351 28.23 -36.50 -14.59
N ALA A 352 27.03 -36.06 -14.98
CA ALA A 352 25.84 -36.90 -15.08
C ALA A 352 25.93 -37.92 -16.23
N ALA A 353 26.53 -37.56 -17.37
CA ALA A 353 26.74 -38.49 -18.49
C ALA A 353 27.91 -39.47 -18.23
N GLY A 354 28.93 -39.05 -17.48
CA GLY A 354 30.05 -39.89 -17.04
C GLY A 354 29.74 -40.74 -15.81
N ALA A 355 28.72 -40.37 -15.04
CA ALA A 355 28.13 -41.22 -14.00
C ALA A 355 27.40 -42.39 -14.66
N PHE A 356 28.17 -43.44 -14.99
CA PHE A 356 27.62 -44.78 -15.15
C PHE A 356 26.66 -45.02 -13.99
N PRO A 357 25.44 -45.54 -14.23
CA PRO A 357 24.55 -45.91 -13.15
C PRO A 357 25.31 -46.89 -12.26
N THR A 358 25.70 -46.44 -11.07
CA THR A 358 26.28 -47.30 -10.07
C THR A 358 25.17 -48.25 -9.68
N LEU A 359 25.20 -49.43 -10.31
CA LEU A 359 24.38 -50.56 -9.93
C LEU A 359 24.71 -50.81 -8.46
N ALA A 360 23.86 -50.27 -7.58
CA ALA A 360 23.97 -50.48 -6.15
C ALA A 360 23.83 -51.98 -5.94
N GLY A 361 24.98 -52.64 -5.78
CA GLY A 361 25.04 -54.07 -5.60
C GLY A 361 24.14 -54.42 -4.44
N SER A 362 23.10 -55.21 -4.71
CA SER A 362 22.22 -55.72 -3.68
C SER A 362 23.11 -56.34 -2.59
N PRO A 363 23.06 -55.88 -1.33
CA PRO A 363 23.91 -56.42 -0.28
C PRO A 363 23.52 -57.88 -0.05
N GLY A 364 24.32 -58.78 -0.63
CA GLY A 364 24.08 -60.20 -0.60
C GLY A 364 24.27 -60.75 0.80
N SER A 365 23.21 -61.35 1.32
CA SER A 365 23.16 -62.46 2.28
C SER A 365 24.48 -62.87 2.94
N GLY A 366 24.78 -62.28 4.11
CA GLY A 366 25.69 -62.87 5.09
C GLY A 366 24.90 -63.69 6.13
N PRO A 367 25.22 -64.98 6.38
CA PRO A 367 24.52 -65.80 7.37
C PRO A 367 25.18 -65.78 8.76
N GLY A 368 24.35 -65.78 9.81
CA GLY A 368 24.71 -65.86 11.24
C GLY A 368 24.62 -64.50 11.93
N THR A 369 24.01 -64.32 13.10
CA THR A 369 23.40 -65.19 14.13
C THR A 369 22.60 -64.24 15.08
N PRO A 370 21.80 -64.71 16.07
CA PRO A 370 20.56 -64.00 16.45
C PRO A 370 20.60 -63.17 17.75
N THR A 371 19.42 -62.64 18.12
CA THR A 371 19.03 -61.95 19.38
C THR A 371 19.63 -60.54 19.60
N HIS A 372 18.94 -59.54 20.16
CA HIS A 372 17.75 -59.58 21.03
C HIS A 372 16.78 -58.38 20.83
N LEU A 373 15.58 -58.51 21.37
CA LEU A 373 14.39 -57.64 21.33
C LEU A 373 14.60 -56.13 21.59
N ALA A 374 13.93 -55.27 20.80
CA ALA A 374 13.19 -54.10 21.29
C ALA A 374 12.18 -53.58 20.24
N GLN A 375 10.95 -53.28 20.65
CA GLN A 375 9.85 -52.88 19.75
C GLN A 375 9.86 -51.37 19.47
N SER A 376 9.74 -50.98 18.19
CA SER A 376 9.11 -49.70 17.82
C SER A 376 8.50 -49.82 16.42
N GLN A 377 7.17 -49.99 16.37
CA GLN A 377 6.44 -50.12 15.11
C GLN A 377 6.29 -48.75 14.45
N ARG A 378 7.09 -48.47 13.41
CA ARG A 378 6.72 -47.46 12.40
C ARG A 378 6.03 -48.18 11.23
N PRO A 379 4.82 -47.76 10.82
CA PRO A 379 4.17 -48.34 9.65
C PRO A 379 4.97 -48.02 8.38
N LEU A 380 5.30 -49.06 7.61
CA LEU A 380 5.91 -48.95 6.29
C LEU A 380 4.94 -48.25 5.34
N VAL A 381 5.31 -47.06 4.86
CA VAL A 381 4.61 -46.39 3.77
C VAL A 381 4.88 -47.18 2.48
N PRO A 382 3.86 -47.65 1.75
CA PRO A 382 4.07 -48.35 0.49
C PRO A 382 4.75 -47.43 -0.52
N ILE A 383 5.91 -47.85 -1.06
CA ILE A 383 6.59 -47.13 -2.13
C ILE A 383 5.72 -47.22 -3.38
N GLN A 384 5.02 -46.13 -3.69
CA GLN A 384 4.15 -46.02 -4.85
C GLN A 384 5.01 -45.99 -6.13
N PRO A 385 4.77 -46.87 -7.12
CA PRO A 385 5.57 -46.88 -8.34
C PRO A 385 5.41 -45.57 -9.11
N GLN A 386 6.51 -44.92 -9.47
CA GLN A 386 6.46 -43.67 -10.24
C GLN A 386 5.72 -43.89 -11.57
N PRO A 387 4.82 -42.97 -11.97
CA PRO A 387 4.10 -43.07 -13.23
C PRO A 387 5.06 -42.91 -14.41
N GLN A 388 5.37 -44.00 -15.09
CA GLN A 388 6.20 -43.99 -16.29
C GLN A 388 5.53 -43.17 -17.40
N THR A 389 6.13 -42.03 -17.77
CA THR A 389 5.61 -41.17 -18.84
C THR A 389 6.17 -41.61 -20.19
N HIS A 390 5.37 -42.35 -20.97
CA HIS A 390 5.76 -42.69 -22.34
C HIS A 390 5.71 -41.45 -23.24
N LYS A 391 6.86 -41.07 -23.78
CA LYS A 391 7.00 -40.02 -24.81
C LYS A 391 6.97 -40.68 -26.18
N VAL A 392 5.90 -40.48 -26.93
CA VAL A 392 5.76 -41.01 -28.29
C VAL A 392 6.25 -39.96 -29.28
N LEU A 393 7.28 -40.29 -30.05
CA LEU A 393 7.73 -39.49 -31.19
C LEU A 393 6.88 -39.86 -32.41
N SER A 394 5.89 -39.01 -32.74
CA SER A 394 5.11 -39.17 -33.97
C SER A 394 5.70 -38.31 -35.07
N LEU A 395 5.99 -38.91 -36.24
CA LEU A 395 6.53 -38.18 -37.39
C LEU A 395 5.37 -37.87 -38.34
N ASN A 396 4.96 -36.61 -38.39
CA ASN A 396 3.81 -36.18 -39.18
C ASN A 396 4.14 -36.29 -40.68
N SER A 397 3.54 -37.27 -41.37
CA SER A 397 3.87 -37.64 -42.74
C SER A 397 3.74 -36.51 -43.76
N LYS A 398 2.81 -35.55 -43.54
CA LYS A 398 2.60 -34.40 -44.43
C LYS A 398 3.60 -33.26 -44.21
N THR A 399 4.12 -33.09 -42.99
CA THR A 399 5.00 -31.95 -42.65
C THR A 399 6.45 -32.36 -42.35
N LYS A 400 6.74 -33.66 -42.29
CA LYS A 400 8.01 -34.27 -41.86
C LYS A 400 8.53 -33.78 -40.49
N LYS A 401 7.66 -33.16 -39.68
CA LYS A 401 7.98 -32.69 -38.33
C LYS A 401 7.74 -33.80 -37.33
N VAL A 402 8.73 -34.03 -36.47
CA VAL A 402 8.59 -34.88 -35.29
C VAL A 402 7.80 -34.10 -34.24
N MET A 403 6.64 -34.62 -33.85
CA MET A 403 5.87 -34.14 -32.70
C MET A 403 6.06 -35.11 -31.54
N ILE A 404 6.46 -34.57 -30.39
CA ILE A 404 6.62 -35.32 -29.15
C ILE A 404 5.31 -35.24 -28.38
N SER A 405 4.58 -36.36 -28.31
CA SER A 405 3.35 -36.47 -27.52
C SER A 405 3.65 -37.22 -26.23
N SER A 406 3.64 -36.50 -25.11
CA SER A 406 3.77 -37.08 -23.77
C SER A 406 2.39 -37.41 -23.21
N TYR A 407 2.05 -38.69 -23.11
CA TYR A 407 0.79 -39.14 -22.54
C TYR A 407 0.97 -39.50 -21.06
N THR A 408 0.62 -38.58 -20.17
CA THR A 408 0.42 -38.88 -18.74
C THR A 408 -0.95 -39.51 -18.56
N LYS A 409 -1.00 -40.82 -18.25
CA LYS A 409 -2.23 -41.48 -17.76
C LYS A 409 -2.57 -40.97 -16.35
N THR A 410 -3.23 -39.84 -16.25
CA THR A 410 -3.92 -39.44 -15.02
C THR A 410 -5.25 -40.21 -14.92
N PRO A 411 -5.49 -41.00 -13.87
CA PRO A 411 -6.81 -41.58 -13.65
C PRO A 411 -7.82 -40.45 -13.39
N SER A 412 -8.93 -40.46 -14.12
CA SER A 412 -9.99 -39.47 -13.97
C SER A 412 -10.62 -39.56 -12.57
N PRO A 413 -10.78 -38.45 -11.82
CA PRO A 413 -11.48 -38.51 -10.54
C PRO A 413 -12.95 -38.87 -10.76
N SER A 414 -13.38 -39.97 -10.14
CA SER A 414 -14.77 -40.42 -10.19
C SER A 414 -15.69 -39.41 -9.48
N SER A 415 -16.78 -39.03 -10.13
CA SER A 415 -17.79 -38.10 -9.61
C SER A 415 -18.71 -38.79 -8.59
N SER A 416 -18.20 -39.10 -7.40
CA SER A 416 -19.02 -39.56 -6.28
C SER A 416 -19.65 -38.38 -5.53
N ARG A 417 -20.82 -37.91 -6.02
CA ARG A 417 -21.73 -37.09 -5.20
C ARG A 417 -22.41 -38.01 -4.16
N PRO A 418 -22.44 -37.67 -2.86
CA PRO A 418 -23.19 -38.45 -1.88
C PRO A 418 -24.70 -38.24 -2.06
N ILE A 419 -25.43 -39.34 -2.24
CA ILE A 419 -26.88 -39.39 -2.09
C ILE A 419 -27.19 -39.37 -0.59
N SER A 420 -27.66 -38.21 -0.08
CA SER A 420 -28.42 -38.10 1.18
C SER A 420 -28.75 -36.64 1.55
N ARG A 421 -29.76 -36.03 0.91
CA ARG A 421 -30.67 -35.09 1.58
C ARG A 421 -31.99 -34.97 0.81
N ALA A 422 -33.04 -35.57 1.35
CA ALA A 422 -34.40 -35.37 0.89
C ALA A 422 -35.01 -34.13 1.55
N GLU A 423 -35.99 -33.54 0.85
CA GLU A 423 -37.09 -32.72 1.39
C GLU A 423 -36.76 -31.47 2.23
N SER A 424 -36.57 -30.36 1.51
CA SER A 424 -37.27 -29.10 1.82
C SER A 424 -37.39 -28.28 0.53
N ALA A 425 -38.60 -28.24 -0.05
CA ALA A 425 -38.86 -27.55 -1.31
C ALA A 425 -39.16 -26.06 -1.08
N ASP A 426 -38.10 -25.27 -0.84
CA ASP A 426 -38.20 -23.81 -0.95
C ASP A 426 -38.15 -23.40 -2.42
N PHE A 427 -39.25 -22.84 -2.91
CA PHE A 427 -39.31 -22.17 -4.21
C PHE A 427 -38.51 -20.86 -4.12
N GLU A 428 -37.27 -20.87 -4.61
CA GLU A 428 -36.53 -19.64 -4.89
C GLU A 428 -37.21 -18.95 -6.10
N PRO A 429 -37.83 -17.77 -5.93
CA PRO A 429 -38.58 -17.13 -7.01
C PRO A 429 -37.62 -16.66 -8.11
N GLU A 430 -37.89 -17.08 -9.35
CA GLU A 430 -37.07 -16.75 -10.51
C GLU A 430 -36.87 -15.22 -10.61
N PRO A 431 -35.62 -14.72 -10.63
CA PRO A 431 -35.36 -13.29 -10.46
C PRO A 431 -35.94 -12.49 -11.62
N THR A 432 -36.96 -11.69 -11.31
CA THR A 432 -37.71 -10.88 -12.28
C THR A 432 -36.75 -9.96 -13.03
N ARG A 433 -36.49 -10.25 -14.31
CA ARG A 433 -35.59 -9.44 -15.13
C ARG A 433 -36.14 -8.02 -15.27
N VAL A 434 -35.46 -7.07 -14.64
CA VAL A 434 -35.74 -5.64 -14.79
C VAL A 434 -35.67 -5.30 -16.29
N PRO A 435 -36.73 -4.75 -16.89
CA PRO A 435 -36.71 -4.39 -18.30
C PRO A 435 -35.63 -3.34 -18.55
N ARG A 436 -35.05 -3.38 -19.76
CA ARG A 436 -33.99 -2.45 -20.18
C ARG A 436 -34.48 -1.00 -19.97
N PRO A 437 -33.68 -0.10 -19.36
CA PRO A 437 -34.03 1.31 -19.28
C PRO A 437 -34.42 1.85 -20.66
N ARG A 438 -35.47 2.67 -20.72
CA ARG A 438 -35.89 3.29 -21.99
C ARG A 438 -34.73 4.11 -22.55
N GLY A 439 -34.43 3.92 -23.84
CA GLY A 439 -33.23 4.46 -24.48
C GLY A 439 -33.22 5.97 -24.69
N GLU A 440 -34.31 6.65 -24.35
CA GLU A 440 -34.49 8.08 -24.50
C GLU A 440 -34.70 8.69 -23.11
N VAL A 441 -33.66 9.39 -22.63
CA VAL A 441 -33.78 10.34 -21.53
C VAL A 441 -34.36 11.61 -22.13
N GLU A 442 -35.55 12.03 -21.70
CA GLU A 442 -36.15 13.29 -22.17
C GLU A 442 -35.15 14.44 -21.95
N PHE A 443 -34.88 15.15 -23.04
CA PHE A 443 -33.63 15.85 -23.24
C PHE A 443 -33.56 17.13 -22.40
N VAL A 444 -32.44 17.33 -21.69
CA VAL A 444 -32.10 18.63 -21.09
C VAL A 444 -32.08 19.67 -22.21
N GLY A 445 -32.79 20.79 -22.04
CA GLY A 445 -33.04 21.77 -23.11
C GLY A 445 -31.79 22.21 -23.88
N LYS A 446 -31.97 22.57 -25.17
CA LYS A 446 -30.93 22.88 -26.16
C LYS A 446 -29.64 23.45 -25.56
N LEU A 447 -28.62 22.59 -25.46
CA LEU A 447 -27.30 22.96 -24.98
C LEU A 447 -26.66 23.99 -25.93
N ASP A 448 -26.06 25.05 -25.38
CA ASP A 448 -25.37 26.07 -26.19
C ASP A 448 -24.09 25.47 -26.81
N THR A 449 -24.12 25.32 -28.14
CA THR A 449 -23.01 24.77 -28.92
C THR A 449 -21.73 25.60 -28.87
N THR A 450 -21.79 26.86 -28.44
CA THR A 450 -20.60 27.72 -28.31
C THR A 450 -19.78 27.45 -27.05
N ARG A 451 -20.38 26.81 -26.02
CA ARG A 451 -19.69 26.43 -24.78
C ARG A 451 -20.16 25.06 -24.26
N PRO A 452 -19.78 23.95 -24.92
CA PRO A 452 -20.19 22.59 -24.52
C PRO A 452 -19.69 22.14 -23.14
N TRP A 453 -18.78 22.91 -22.52
CA TRP A 453 -18.23 22.66 -21.18
C TRP A 453 -18.51 23.81 -20.19
N ALA A 454 -19.54 24.63 -20.44
CA ALA A 454 -19.94 25.68 -19.51
C ALA A 454 -20.37 25.08 -18.16
N ASN A 455 -19.76 25.54 -17.06
CA ASN A 455 -20.09 25.09 -15.73
C ASN A 455 -21.44 25.71 -15.30
N LEU A 456 -22.52 24.91 -15.33
CA LEU A 456 -23.90 25.36 -15.05
C LEU A 456 -24.18 25.68 -13.56
N ARG A 457 -23.13 25.96 -12.77
CA ARG A 457 -23.22 26.25 -11.33
C ARG A 457 -23.11 27.74 -10.99
N ASP A 458 -22.49 28.54 -11.86
CA ASP A 458 -21.91 29.83 -11.47
C ASP A 458 -22.60 31.05 -12.13
N GLY A 459 -23.94 31.06 -12.20
CA GLY A 459 -24.72 32.21 -12.72
C GLY A 459 -26.24 32.08 -12.56
N ASP A 460 -26.97 33.16 -12.88
CA ASP A 460 -28.42 33.32 -12.63
C ASP A 460 -29.35 32.26 -13.27
N ASN A 461 -28.82 31.43 -14.17
CA ASN A 461 -29.50 30.25 -14.69
C ASN A 461 -29.43 29.08 -13.70
N VAL A 462 -30.13 29.21 -12.57
CA VAL A 462 -30.32 28.12 -11.60
C VAL A 462 -31.08 26.96 -12.28
N VAL A 463 -30.35 25.91 -12.65
CA VAL A 463 -30.92 24.69 -13.25
C VAL A 463 -31.74 23.96 -12.19
N ARG A 464 -33.04 24.28 -12.12
CA ARG A 464 -33.98 23.70 -11.17
C ARG A 464 -34.39 22.30 -11.64
N TYR A 465 -34.03 21.27 -10.88
CA TYR A 465 -34.48 19.91 -11.14
C TYR A 465 -36.00 19.83 -10.96
N PHE A 466 -36.72 19.50 -12.05
CA PHE A 466 -38.12 19.13 -11.97
C PHE A 466 -38.21 17.60 -11.85
N PRO A 467 -38.69 17.06 -10.71
CA PRO A 467 -38.90 15.62 -10.60
C PRO A 467 -39.94 15.18 -11.64
N PRO A 468 -39.78 14.00 -12.26
CA PRO A 468 -40.73 13.53 -13.26
C PRO A 468 -42.14 13.45 -12.67
N PRO A 469 -43.17 13.83 -13.44
CA PRO A 469 -44.55 13.82 -12.95
C PRO A 469 -44.90 12.40 -12.50
N LYS A 470 -45.49 12.29 -11.30
CA LYS A 470 -45.94 10.99 -10.77
C LYS A 470 -46.95 10.39 -11.74
N VAL A 471 -46.53 9.35 -12.46
CA VAL A 471 -47.42 8.57 -13.31
C VAL A 471 -48.45 7.91 -12.40
N VAL A 472 -49.66 8.49 -12.37
CA VAL A 472 -50.81 7.88 -11.71
C VAL A 472 -51.20 6.67 -12.54
N VAL A 473 -50.64 5.51 -12.21
CA VAL A 473 -51.06 4.24 -12.78
C VAL A 473 -52.47 3.98 -12.26
N GLN A 474 -53.47 4.25 -13.11
CA GLN A 474 -54.84 3.79 -12.89
C GLN A 474 -54.83 2.26 -13.00
N VAL A 475 -54.79 1.60 -11.85
CA VAL A 475 -55.08 0.16 -11.74
C VAL A 475 -56.59 0.02 -11.60
N GLU A 476 -57.27 -0.18 -12.73
CA GLU A 476 -58.67 -0.60 -12.73
C GLU A 476 -58.77 -2.13 -12.55
N GLY A 477 -59.68 -2.56 -11.68
CA GLY A 477 -59.93 -3.98 -11.38
C GLY A 477 -58.95 -4.57 -10.35
N THR A 478 -59.36 -5.49 -9.47
CA THR A 478 -60.67 -6.13 -9.25
C THR A 478 -60.63 -6.84 -7.88
N GLY A 479 -61.79 -7.09 -7.26
CA GLY A 479 -61.95 -8.23 -6.34
C GLY A 479 -62.03 -7.91 -4.85
N GLU A 480 -63.24 -8.05 -4.33
CA GLU A 480 -63.60 -8.11 -2.92
C GLU A 480 -62.93 -9.32 -2.21
N GLY A 481 -62.68 -9.22 -0.89
CA GLY A 481 -62.12 -10.34 -0.11
C GLY A 481 -61.96 -10.06 1.39
N GLU A 482 -62.76 -10.75 2.20
CA GLU A 482 -63.08 -10.54 3.62
C GLU A 482 -61.95 -10.46 4.68
N GLU A 483 -62.30 -9.75 5.76
CA GLU A 483 -61.99 -9.96 7.19
C GLU A 483 -60.76 -10.80 7.66
N ARG A 484 -59.99 -10.24 8.62
CA ARG A 484 -60.08 -10.67 10.06
C ARG A 484 -59.31 -9.82 11.10
N LYS A 485 -60.08 -9.30 12.06
CA LYS A 485 -59.82 -9.19 13.52
C LYS A 485 -58.46 -8.69 14.08
N LYS A 486 -58.50 -7.44 14.56
CA LYS A 486 -58.03 -6.92 15.88
C LYS A 486 -57.05 -7.75 16.72
N SER A 487 -55.96 -7.10 17.16
CA SER A 487 -55.54 -7.14 18.58
C SER A 487 -54.83 -5.85 19.03
N ARG A 488 -55.40 -5.15 20.00
CA ARG A 488 -54.79 -4.04 20.76
C ARG A 488 -54.40 -4.57 22.13
N ARG A 489 -53.18 -4.31 22.62
CA ARG A 489 -52.90 -4.40 24.07
C ARG A 489 -51.83 -3.42 24.55
N ASN A 490 -52.28 -2.35 25.21
CA ASN A 490 -51.48 -1.54 26.13
C ASN A 490 -51.42 -2.23 27.50
N ARG A 491 -50.23 -2.30 28.13
CA ARG A 491 -49.98 -2.25 29.60
C ARG A 491 -48.46 -2.32 29.83
N SER A 492 -47.74 -1.27 30.20
CA SER A 492 -47.72 -0.54 31.49
C SER A 492 -47.41 -1.42 32.71
N GLY A 493 -46.19 -1.30 33.25
CA GLY A 493 -45.77 -1.87 34.53
C GLY A 493 -44.72 -0.97 35.20
N LYS A 494 -44.99 -0.51 36.43
CA LYS A 494 -44.21 0.51 37.17
C LYS A 494 -44.25 0.21 38.68
N LYS A 495 -43.11 -0.09 39.33
CA LYS A 495 -42.91 -0.12 40.81
C LYS A 495 -41.40 -0.10 41.14
N LYS A 496 -41.01 0.04 42.42
CA LYS A 496 -40.61 1.34 43.01
C LYS A 496 -39.96 1.16 44.41
N GLU A 497 -38.64 1.04 44.44
CA GLU A 497 -37.75 1.17 45.62
C GLU A 497 -36.70 2.24 45.23
N LYS A 498 -36.40 3.33 45.97
CA LYS A 498 -36.52 3.69 47.40
C LYS A 498 -35.77 2.70 48.32
N GLU A 499 -34.85 3.10 49.20
CA GLU A 499 -34.45 4.42 49.69
C GLU A 499 -33.13 4.29 50.48
N ASN A 500 -32.20 5.25 50.37
CA ASN A 500 -31.47 5.72 51.55
C ASN A 500 -30.89 7.13 51.34
N ARG A 501 -30.54 7.80 52.44
CA ARG A 501 -30.59 9.27 52.57
C ARG A 501 -29.29 9.87 53.15
N GLU A 502 -29.02 11.14 52.81
CA GLU A 502 -28.26 12.22 53.52
C GLU A 502 -27.09 11.83 54.48
N ALA A 503 -25.95 12.53 54.49
CA ALA A 503 -25.85 13.95 54.89
C ALA A 503 -24.45 14.58 54.69
N ALA A 504 -24.38 15.88 54.97
CA ALA A 504 -23.21 16.78 55.04
C ALA A 504 -22.51 17.15 53.72
N ALA A 505 -22.03 18.38 53.50
CA ALA A 505 -22.27 19.69 54.09
C ALA A 505 -21.43 20.68 53.25
N GLU A 506 -22.06 21.76 52.82
CA GLU A 506 -21.62 23.16 52.87
C GLU A 506 -20.12 23.53 52.76
N GLY A 507 -19.84 24.47 51.84
CA GLY A 507 -18.50 25.00 51.58
C GLY A 507 -18.50 26.12 50.55
N GLU A 508 -19.34 27.13 50.73
CA GLU A 508 -19.27 28.37 49.94
C GLU A 508 -17.91 29.05 50.18
N LYS A 509 -17.30 29.57 49.12
CA LYS A 509 -16.23 30.56 49.24
C LYS A 509 -16.30 31.59 48.11
N GLU A 510 -16.66 32.80 48.49
CA GLU A 510 -16.45 34.00 47.69
C GLU A 510 -14.99 34.11 47.26
N VAL A 511 -14.77 34.50 46.00
CA VAL A 511 -13.50 35.10 45.57
C VAL A 511 -13.80 36.42 44.85
N SER A 512 -14.01 37.44 45.68
CA SER A 512 -13.33 38.74 45.56
C SER A 512 -12.90 39.17 44.15
N THR A 513 -13.79 39.84 43.42
CA THR A 513 -13.41 40.72 42.31
C THR A 513 -12.68 41.96 42.84
N VAL A 514 -11.35 41.99 42.74
CA VAL A 514 -10.56 43.20 43.00
C VAL A 514 -10.49 44.01 41.71
N GLY A 515 -11.09 45.21 41.73
CA GLY A 515 -10.89 46.19 40.67
C GLY A 515 -9.55 46.90 40.82
N LEU A 516 -8.85 47.11 39.70
CA LEU A 516 -7.73 48.05 39.62
C LEU A 516 -8.00 49.07 38.51
N SER A 517 -8.26 50.29 38.94
CA SER A 517 -8.22 51.49 38.10
C SER A 517 -6.80 51.71 37.55
N GLY A 518 -6.69 52.21 36.31
CA GLY A 518 -5.40 52.55 35.72
C GLY A 518 -4.73 53.79 36.33
N PRO A 519 -3.69 54.31 35.66
CA PRO A 519 -3.76 55.72 35.30
C PRO A 519 -3.47 56.00 33.83
N SER A 520 -4.10 57.06 33.34
CA SER A 520 -3.77 57.73 32.08
C SER A 520 -2.72 58.80 32.34
N THR A 521 -1.63 58.80 31.57
CA THR A 521 -0.81 60.00 31.33
C THR A 521 -0.15 59.92 29.95
N THR A 522 -0.46 60.92 29.12
CA THR A 522 0.35 61.54 28.04
C THR A 522 1.22 60.65 27.16
#